data_AF-A0A836BLJ9-F1
#
_entry.id   AF-A0A836BLJ9-F1
#
_cell.length_a   1.000
_cell.length_b   1.000
_cell.length_c   1.000
_cell.angle_alpha   90.00
_cell.angle_beta   90.00
_cell.angle_gamma   90.00
#
_symmetry.space_group_name_H-M   'P 1'
#
loop_
_entity.id
_entity.type
_entity.pdbx_description
1 polymer ?
#
loop_
_entity_poly.entity_id
_entity_poly.type
_entity_poly.pdbx_seq_one_letter_code
_entity_poly.pdbx_strand_id
1 'polypeptide(L)'
;MAIEKYIAAASLGLFVMFVGEIISLYVFMIEPPQPDDPFSLIGEFEADPKIFQFISIGVAPASIMAGVSFILTKRYGSKPIGIMIVAGGAILLVGMVYANSLVSKIEPQYLTDAISFVPPLFMAVSIPVMIIGARLLRVKKPRKKKDYV
;
A
#
# COMPACT_ATOMS: atom_id res chain seq x y z
N MET A 1 -4.19 -18.67 14.08
CA MET A 1 -4.81 -17.34 13.93
C MET A 1 -4.01 -16.18 14.53
N ALA A 2 -3.04 -16.39 15.44
CA ALA A 2 -2.20 -15.28 15.90
C ALA A 2 -1.27 -14.80 14.77
N ILE A 3 -0.49 -15.70 14.18
CA ILE A 3 0.50 -15.40 13.13
C ILE A 3 -0.16 -14.77 11.89
N GLU A 4 -1.25 -15.34 11.39
CA GLU A 4 -1.95 -14.86 10.18
C GLU A 4 -2.51 -13.44 10.38
N LYS A 5 -2.95 -13.12 11.60
CA LYS A 5 -3.43 -11.80 12.00
C LYS A 5 -2.27 -10.80 12.08
N TYR A 6 -1.12 -11.18 12.63
CA TYR A 6 0.06 -10.30 12.65
C TYR A 6 0.59 -10.03 11.24
N ILE A 7 0.61 -11.03 10.36
CA ILE A 7 0.99 -10.85 8.95
C ILE A 7 0.02 -9.88 8.24
N ALA A 8 -1.29 -10.01 8.47
CA ALA A 8 -2.28 -9.09 7.91
C ALA A 8 -2.13 -7.67 8.46
N ALA A 9 -1.85 -7.52 9.76
CA ALA A 9 -1.64 -6.22 10.40
C ALA A 9 -0.36 -5.53 9.89
N ALA A 10 0.73 -6.28 9.73
CA ALA A 10 1.96 -5.77 9.14
C ALA A 10 1.77 -5.34 7.67
N SER A 11 1.05 -6.13 6.88
CA SER A 11 0.65 -5.76 5.52
C SER A 11 -0.12 -4.44 5.48
N LEU A 12 -1.11 -4.27 6.36
CA LEU A 12 -1.86 -3.02 6.50
C LEU A 12 -0.96 -1.84 6.83
N GLY A 13 -0.03 -2.01 7.79
CA GLY A 13 0.92 -0.97 8.18
C GLY A 13 1.83 -0.55 7.02
N LEU A 14 2.32 -1.50 6.23
CA LEU A 14 3.15 -1.22 5.06
C LEU A 14 2.39 -0.48 3.95
N PHE A 15 1.10 -0.78 3.73
CA PHE A 15 0.28 0.00 2.80
C PHE A 15 0.11 1.45 3.27
N VAL A 16 -0.13 1.68 4.57
CA VAL A 16 -0.23 3.02 5.16
C VAL A 16 1.09 3.78 5.00
N MET A 17 2.21 3.14 5.34
CA MET A 17 3.55 3.70 5.22
C MET A 17 3.83 4.12 3.77
N PHE A 18 3.63 3.22 2.80
CA PHE A 18 3.87 3.49 1.40
C PHE A 18 3.05 4.68 0.86
N VAL A 19 1.76 4.74 1.22
CA VAL A 19 0.90 5.87 0.85
C VAL A 19 1.42 7.18 1.44
N GLY A 20 1.82 7.17 2.72
CA GLY A 20 2.40 8.32 3.39
C GLY A 20 3.70 8.79 2.73
N GLU A 21 4.59 7.87 2.38
CA GLU A 21 5.85 8.15 1.68
C GLU A 21 5.60 8.80 0.31
N ILE A 22 4.72 8.25 -0.53
CA ILE A 22 4.41 8.80 -1.85
C ILE A 22 3.79 10.20 -1.75
N ILE A 23 2.84 10.39 -0.84
CA ILE A 23 2.22 11.72 -0.64
C ILE A 23 3.26 12.73 -0.14
N SER A 24 4.10 12.34 0.82
CA SER A 24 5.14 13.22 1.37
C SER A 24 6.16 13.60 0.30
N LEU A 25 6.53 12.65 -0.54
CA LEU A 25 7.41 12.88 -1.69
C LEU A 25 6.78 13.88 -2.66
N TYR A 26 5.51 13.70 -3.03
CA TYR A 26 4.85 14.60 -3.97
C TYR A 26 4.66 16.00 -3.41
N VAL A 27 4.35 16.14 -2.12
CA VAL A 27 4.28 17.44 -1.46
C VAL A 27 5.64 18.14 -1.47
N PHE A 28 6.73 17.41 -1.19
CA PHE A 28 8.09 17.94 -1.29
C PHE A 28 8.44 18.45 -2.70
N MET A 29 7.85 17.84 -3.74
CA MET A 29 8.10 18.21 -5.14
C MET A 29 7.18 19.30 -5.68
N ILE A 30 6.12 19.67 -4.95
CA ILE A 30 5.25 20.81 -5.26
C ILE A 30 5.89 22.12 -4.79
N GLU A 31 6.52 22.10 -3.61
CA GLU A 31 7.22 23.25 -3.02
C GLU A 31 8.63 22.81 -2.59
N PRO A 32 9.58 22.68 -3.55
CA PRO A 32 10.94 22.30 -3.22
C PRO A 32 11.59 23.39 -2.33
N PRO A 33 12.40 23.01 -1.33
CA PRO A 33 13.11 23.97 -0.49
C PRO A 33 13.98 24.91 -1.33
N GLN A 34 14.00 26.19 -0.97
CA GLN A 34 14.69 27.21 -1.74
C GLN A 34 16.22 27.07 -1.60
N PRO A 35 17.03 27.48 -2.60
CA PRO A 35 18.48 27.31 -2.60
C PRO A 35 19.23 28.01 -1.45
N ASP A 36 18.54 28.87 -0.73
CA ASP A 36 18.98 29.67 0.41
C ASP A 36 18.70 29.01 1.77
N ASP A 37 18.01 27.86 1.79
CA ASP A 37 17.82 27.07 3.00
C ASP A 37 19.11 26.30 3.39
N PRO A 38 19.59 26.36 4.64
CA PRO A 38 20.76 25.57 5.08
C PRO A 38 20.57 24.05 4.99
N PHE A 39 19.34 23.60 4.74
CA PHE A 39 18.95 22.21 4.52
C PHE A 39 18.80 21.84 3.03
N SER A 40 19.09 22.79 2.11
CA SER A 40 19.04 22.59 0.67
C SER A 40 20.25 21.75 0.20
N LEU A 41 20.25 20.47 0.52
CA LEU A 41 21.06 19.44 -0.14
C LEU A 41 20.56 19.16 -1.59
N ILE A 42 19.80 20.09 -2.18
CA ILE A 42 19.05 19.96 -3.43
C ILE A 42 19.95 20.40 -4.58
N GLY A 43 21.05 19.69 -4.78
CA GLY A 43 21.78 19.72 -6.05
C GLY A 43 21.30 18.64 -7.01
N GLU A 44 20.86 17.49 -6.49
CA GLU A 44 20.65 16.25 -7.26
C GLU A 44 19.51 15.39 -6.68
N PHE A 45 18.35 16.00 -6.39
CA PHE A 45 17.20 15.19 -5.97
C PHE A 45 16.60 14.46 -7.19
N GLU A 46 16.94 13.18 -7.32
CA GLU A 46 16.30 12.26 -8.27
C GLU A 46 15.12 11.54 -7.62
N ALA A 47 13.92 11.76 -8.15
CA ALA A 47 12.70 11.18 -7.61
C ALA A 47 12.56 9.67 -7.90
N ASP A 48 13.01 9.22 -9.07
CA ASP A 48 12.81 7.85 -9.53
C ASP A 48 13.45 6.80 -8.60
N PRO A 49 14.74 6.92 -8.19
CA PRO A 49 15.35 5.97 -7.27
C PRO A 49 14.62 5.87 -5.92
N LYS A 50 14.08 7.00 -5.43
CA LYS A 50 13.32 7.04 -4.16
C LYS A 50 11.98 6.34 -4.27
N ILE A 51 11.28 6.56 -5.38
CA ILE A 51 10.03 5.86 -5.68
C ILE A 51 10.25 4.35 -5.75
N PHE A 52 11.27 3.89 -6.47
CA PHE A 52 11.59 2.46 -6.55
C PHE A 52 11.96 1.86 -5.19
N GLN A 53 12.66 2.63 -4.34
CA GLN A 53 12.96 2.24 -2.97
C GLN A 53 11.67 2.05 -2.15
N PHE A 54 10.76 3.03 -2.17
CA PHE A 54 9.47 2.95 -1.46
C PHE A 54 8.60 1.79 -1.93
N ILE A 55 8.60 1.50 -3.25
CA ILE A 55 7.90 0.33 -3.78
C ILE A 55 8.47 -0.96 -3.16
N SER A 56 9.80 -1.05 -3.10
CA SER A 56 10.52 -2.25 -2.65
C SER A 56 10.37 -2.51 -1.15
N ILE A 57 10.33 -1.47 -0.32
CA ILE A 57 10.21 -1.62 1.15
C ILE A 57 8.77 -1.56 1.65
N GLY A 58 7.87 -0.92 0.90
CA GLY A 58 6.49 -0.69 1.28
C GLY A 58 5.51 -1.63 0.58
N VAL A 59 5.02 -1.22 -0.59
CA VAL A 59 3.87 -1.88 -1.25
C VAL A 59 4.17 -3.30 -1.75
N ALA A 60 5.39 -3.60 -2.18
CA ALA A 60 5.75 -4.94 -2.66
C ALA A 60 5.66 -5.98 -1.52
N PRO A 61 6.36 -5.82 -0.37
CA PRO A 61 6.20 -6.73 0.75
C PRO A 61 4.78 -6.67 1.35
N ALA A 62 4.12 -5.51 1.38
CA ALA A 62 2.72 -5.41 1.82
C ALA A 62 1.79 -6.34 1.03
N SER A 63 1.93 -6.34 -0.30
CA SER A 63 1.12 -7.14 -1.21
C SER A 63 1.37 -8.64 -1.04
N ILE A 64 2.65 -9.03 -0.88
CA ILE A 64 3.02 -10.42 -0.61
C ILE A 64 2.41 -10.88 0.73
N MET A 65 2.55 -10.07 1.78
CA MET A 65 2.01 -10.40 3.11
C MET A 65 0.48 -10.50 3.10
N ALA A 66 -0.23 -9.63 2.37
CA ALA A 66 -1.67 -9.75 2.16
C ALA A 66 -2.04 -11.08 1.49
N GLY A 67 -1.31 -11.45 0.43
CA GLY A 67 -1.49 -12.71 -0.29
C GLY A 67 -1.22 -13.94 0.59
N VAL A 68 -0.12 -13.94 1.34
CA VAL A 68 0.25 -15.02 2.27
C VAL A 68 -0.81 -15.16 3.36
N SER A 69 -1.24 -14.06 3.98
CA SER A 69 -2.28 -14.09 5.01
C SER A 69 -3.60 -14.66 4.47
N PHE A 70 -3.97 -14.30 3.24
CA PHE A 70 -5.11 -14.91 2.56
C PHE A 70 -4.93 -16.41 2.33
N ILE A 71 -3.79 -16.86 1.80
CA ILE A 71 -3.53 -18.28 1.50
C ILE A 71 -3.60 -19.14 2.77
N LEU A 72 -3.04 -18.66 3.87
CA LEU A 72 -3.09 -19.35 5.17
C LEU A 72 -4.51 -19.42 5.73
N THR A 73 -5.33 -18.40 5.47
CA THR A 73 -6.65 -18.27 6.08
C THR A 73 -7.78 -18.83 5.21
N LYS A 74 -7.59 -19.01 3.89
CA LYS A 74 -8.67 -19.34 2.94
C LYS A 74 -9.43 -20.64 3.22
N ARG A 75 -8.84 -21.60 3.94
CA ARG A 75 -9.48 -22.90 4.27
C ARG A 75 -10.42 -22.83 5.47
N TYR A 76 -10.10 -21.97 6.44
CA TYR A 76 -10.86 -21.87 7.70
C TYR A 76 -11.70 -20.60 7.76
N GLY A 77 -11.36 -19.55 7.00
CA GLY A 77 -12.08 -18.28 6.99
C GLY A 77 -11.85 -17.45 8.26
N SER A 78 -11.61 -16.14 8.09
CA SER A 78 -11.48 -15.20 9.20
C SER A 78 -11.93 -13.80 8.79
N LYS A 79 -13.03 -13.33 9.38
CA LYS A 79 -13.53 -11.97 9.19
C LYS A 79 -12.50 -10.89 9.54
N PRO A 80 -11.81 -10.91 10.70
CA PRO A 80 -10.88 -9.82 11.04
C PRO A 80 -9.70 -9.73 10.06
N ILE A 81 -9.17 -10.86 9.59
CA ILE A 81 -8.09 -10.88 8.60
C ILE A 81 -8.57 -10.35 7.25
N GLY A 82 -9.77 -10.75 6.83
CA GLY A 82 -10.36 -10.25 5.57
C GLY A 82 -10.59 -8.74 5.61
N ILE A 83 -11.07 -8.20 6.74
CA ILE A 83 -11.25 -6.76 6.92
C ILE A 83 -9.91 -6.03 6.84
N MET A 84 -8.85 -6.54 7.48
CA MET A 84 -7.51 -5.92 7.42
C MET A 84 -6.96 -5.87 5.98
N ILE A 85 -7.12 -6.94 5.21
CA ILE A 85 -6.67 -6.97 3.81
C ILE A 85 -7.48 -5.98 2.95
N VAL A 86 -8.80 -5.95 3.12
CA VAL A 86 -9.67 -4.98 2.40
C VAL A 86 -9.32 -3.55 2.79
N ALA A 87 -9.09 -3.29 4.08
CA ALA A 87 -8.70 -1.96 4.57
C ALA A 87 -7.36 -1.53 3.96
N GLY A 88 -6.37 -2.42 3.87
CA GLY A 88 -5.08 -2.13 3.22
C GLY A 88 -5.24 -1.75 1.75
N GLY A 89 -6.06 -2.51 1.01
CA GLY A 89 -6.39 -2.19 -0.38
C GLY A 89 -7.14 -0.86 -0.51
N ALA A 90 -8.10 -0.57 0.38
CA ALA A 90 -8.85 0.69 0.35
C ALA A 90 -7.96 1.91 0.65
N ILE A 91 -7.04 1.79 1.62
CA ILE A 91 -6.06 2.83 1.95
C ILE A 91 -5.14 3.07 0.76
N LEU A 92 -4.64 2.00 0.14
CA LEU A 92 -3.83 2.13 -1.08
C LEU A 92 -4.60 2.85 -2.18
N LEU A 93 -5.86 2.49 -2.42
CA LEU A 93 -6.68 3.14 -3.45
C LEU A 93 -6.87 4.64 -3.17
N VAL A 94 -7.38 4.99 -1.98
CA VAL A 94 -7.66 6.39 -1.61
C VAL A 94 -6.38 7.22 -1.61
N GLY A 95 -5.30 6.67 -1.07
CA GLY A 95 -3.99 7.31 -1.04
C GLY A 95 -3.45 7.61 -2.44
N MET A 96 -3.56 6.66 -3.36
CA MET A 96 -3.08 6.83 -4.73
C MET A 96 -4.00 7.74 -5.56
N VAL A 97 -5.32 7.76 -5.32
CA VAL A 97 -6.23 8.74 -5.92
C VAL A 97 -5.82 10.17 -5.51
N TYR A 98 -5.52 10.36 -4.22
CA TYR A 98 -5.06 11.64 -3.72
C TYR A 98 -3.69 12.01 -4.30
N ALA A 99 -2.73 11.09 -4.30
CA ALA A 99 -1.41 11.31 -4.92
C ALA A 99 -1.53 11.67 -6.40
N ASN A 100 -2.44 11.03 -7.15
CA ASN A 100 -2.70 11.34 -8.55
C ASN A 100 -3.19 12.79 -8.74
N SER A 101 -3.96 13.33 -7.79
CA SER A 101 -4.41 14.73 -7.82
C SER A 101 -3.29 15.75 -7.54
N LEU A 102 -2.19 15.30 -6.95
CA LEU A 102 -1.01 16.12 -6.68
C LEU A 102 -0.07 16.21 -7.89
N VAL A 103 -0.10 15.21 -8.79
CA VAL A 103 0.79 15.15 -9.97
C VAL A 103 0.72 16.43 -10.81
N SER A 104 -0.47 17.00 -11.01
CA SER A 104 -0.65 18.22 -11.81
C SER A 104 -0.08 19.49 -11.16
N LYS A 105 0.33 19.43 -9.89
CA LYS A 105 0.88 20.55 -9.12
C LYS A 105 2.40 20.48 -8.98
N ILE A 106 3.00 19.35 -9.34
CA ILE A 106 4.45 19.13 -9.23
C ILE A 106 5.16 20.02 -10.25
N GLU A 107 6.28 20.59 -9.86
CA GLU A 107 7.07 21.43 -10.76
C GLU A 107 7.59 20.62 -11.97
N PRO A 108 7.58 21.17 -13.20
CA PRO A 108 7.96 20.44 -14.41
C PRO A 108 9.36 19.83 -14.37
N GLN A 109 10.31 20.44 -13.65
CA GLN A 109 11.68 19.97 -13.49
C GLN A 109 11.78 18.60 -12.78
N TYR A 110 10.73 18.23 -12.07
CA TYR A 110 10.64 17.04 -11.25
C TYR A 110 9.67 16.00 -11.83
N LEU A 111 8.98 16.31 -12.93
CA LEU A 111 7.93 15.48 -13.49
C LEU A 111 8.54 14.38 -14.37
N THR A 112 8.75 13.22 -13.78
CA THR A 112 9.23 12.01 -14.46
C THR A 112 8.07 11.08 -14.83
N ASP A 113 8.33 10.14 -15.75
CA ASP A 113 7.37 9.10 -16.13
C ASP A 113 6.94 8.27 -14.91
N ALA A 114 7.86 8.00 -13.98
CA ALA A 114 7.57 7.23 -12.78
C ALA A 114 6.51 7.92 -11.91
N ILE A 115 6.58 9.23 -11.74
CA ILE A 115 5.63 10.01 -10.93
C ILE A 115 4.24 9.99 -11.53
N SER A 116 4.14 10.07 -12.86
CA SER A 116 2.86 10.01 -13.55
C SER A 116 2.27 8.60 -13.55
N PHE A 117 3.12 7.57 -13.52
CA PHE A 117 2.70 6.17 -13.66
C PHE A 117 2.39 5.46 -12.34
N VAL A 118 3.08 5.82 -11.26
CA VAL A 118 2.97 5.15 -9.94
C VAL A 118 1.56 5.21 -9.36
N PRO A 119 0.86 6.36 -9.30
CA PRO A 119 -0.48 6.40 -8.72
C PRO A 119 -1.47 5.54 -9.50
N PRO A 120 -1.57 5.62 -10.85
CA PRO A 120 -2.42 4.72 -11.64
C PRO A 120 -2.11 3.24 -11.45
N LEU A 121 -0.83 2.88 -11.40
CA LEU A 121 -0.40 1.50 -11.20
C LEU A 121 -0.92 0.94 -9.87
N PHE A 122 -0.73 1.66 -8.77
CA PHE A 122 -1.14 1.18 -7.44
C PHE A 122 -2.64 1.33 -7.17
N MET A 123 -3.33 2.24 -7.88
CA MET A 123 -4.79 2.20 -7.99
C MET A 123 -5.24 0.88 -8.60
N ALA A 124 -4.64 0.42 -9.70
CA ALA A 124 -4.98 -0.85 -10.32
C ALA A 124 -4.66 -2.06 -9.42
N VAL A 125 -3.52 -2.05 -8.70
CA VAL A 125 -3.13 -3.11 -7.75
C VAL A 125 -4.05 -3.19 -6.54
N SER A 126 -4.63 -2.07 -6.09
CA SER A 126 -5.53 -2.05 -4.93
C SER A 126 -6.80 -2.91 -5.14
N ILE A 127 -7.30 -2.98 -6.38
CA ILE A 127 -8.52 -3.70 -6.75
C ILE A 127 -8.42 -5.20 -6.45
N PRO A 128 -7.43 -5.96 -6.97
CA PRO A 128 -7.30 -7.39 -6.67
C PRO A 128 -7.03 -7.64 -5.18
N VAL A 129 -6.30 -6.76 -4.48
CA VAL A 129 -6.09 -6.88 -3.02
C VAL A 129 -7.43 -6.84 -2.28
N MET A 130 -8.30 -5.87 -2.60
CA MET A 130 -9.63 -5.79 -2.00
C MET A 130 -10.51 -6.99 -2.37
N ILE A 131 -10.48 -7.46 -3.61
CA ILE A 131 -11.27 -8.64 -4.05
C ILE A 131 -10.88 -9.87 -3.24
N ILE A 132 -9.58 -10.11 -3.06
CA ILE A 132 -9.05 -11.24 -2.30
C ILE A 132 -9.47 -11.14 -0.82
N GLY A 133 -9.35 -9.96 -0.22
CA GLY A 133 -9.80 -9.72 1.15
C GLY A 133 -11.31 -9.94 1.31
N ALA A 134 -12.12 -9.42 0.38
CA ALA A 134 -13.58 -9.56 0.39
C ALA A 134 -14.02 -11.02 0.22
N ARG A 135 -13.31 -11.80 -0.60
CA ARG A 135 -13.56 -13.24 -0.73
C ARG A 135 -13.40 -13.96 0.61
N LEU A 136 -12.43 -13.58 1.43
CA LEU A 136 -12.20 -14.17 2.74
C LEU A 136 -13.35 -13.90 3.73
N LEU A 137 -14.05 -12.76 3.58
CA LEU A 137 -15.24 -12.43 4.40
C LEU A 137 -16.42 -13.36 4.14
N ARG A 138 -16.51 -13.95 2.94
CA ARG A 138 -17.58 -14.88 2.55
C ARG A 138 -17.28 -16.33 2.93
N VAL A 139 -16.04 -16.68 3.26
CA VAL A 139 -15.67 -18.06 3.64
C VAL A 139 -16.22 -18.37 5.03
N LYS A 140 -17.14 -19.35 5.11
CA LYS A 140 -17.68 -19.86 6.38
C LYS A 140 -16.69 -20.86 6.98
N LYS A 141 -16.45 -20.75 8.29
CA LYS A 141 -15.67 -21.75 9.05
C LYS A 141 -16.27 -23.15 8.84
N PRO A 142 -15.46 -24.17 8.49
CA PRO A 142 -15.95 -25.54 8.54
C PRO A 142 -16.42 -25.83 9.98
N ARG A 143 -17.64 -26.34 10.13
CA ARG A 143 -18.16 -26.76 11.44
C ARG A 143 -17.16 -27.77 12.03
N LYS A 144 -16.67 -27.52 13.26
CA LYS A 144 -15.95 -28.56 14.03
C LYS A 144 -16.84 -29.81 14.02
N LYS A 145 -16.30 -30.96 13.59
CA LYS A 145 -16.97 -32.23 13.85
C LYS A 145 -17.17 -32.29 15.36
N LYS A 146 -18.42 -32.48 15.81
CA LYS A 146 -18.68 -32.76 17.21
C LYS A 146 -17.96 -34.07 17.51
N ASP A 147 -16.98 -34.03 18.40
CA ASP A 147 -16.44 -35.24 18.99
C ASP A 147 -17.58 -35.82 19.83
N TYR A 148 -18.27 -36.83 19.28
CA TYR A 148 -19.15 -37.68 20.08
C TYR A 148 -18.21 -38.60 20.86
N VAL A 149 -17.94 -38.24 22.10
CA VAL A 149 -17.37 -39.14 23.12
C VAL A 149 -18.52 -39.81 23.85
#